data_AF-A0A6N9B9X2-F1
#
_entry.id   AF-A0A6N9B9X2-F1
#
_cell.length_a   1.000
_cell.length_b   1.000
_cell.length_c   1.000
_cell.angle_alpha   90.00
_cell.angle_beta   90.00
_cell.angle_gamma   90.00
#
_symmetry.space_group_name_H-M   'P 1'
#
loop_
_entity.id
_entity.type
_entity.pdbx_description
1 polymer ?
#
loop_
_entity_poly.entity_id
_entity_poly.type
_entity_poly.pdbx_seq_one_letter_code
_entity_poly.pdbx_strand_id
1 'polypeptide(L)'
;MYFPYPRNYNLLLDYRITHNAGRQEINIIGKLSLNETCKQIGYLLFGFFALSINLPAQTEDKPTLQDLETYLEEIDTLYSEILQINYDGSRSEGKLYLDRPLRARLEYSPPDTGILIAHSGSVAVFDKNSNTGPTFYPLRHTPFFHLLKRDLDFTDSDIVLDHLIGTDYNELHLRITSQHLKGRLELVFQNDPLLLVGWVFVDEFENRTMVQLLDIKSNIKIDPRFFNIELQKDLLNLD
;
A
#
# COMPACT_ATOMS: atom_id res chain seq x y z
N MET A 1 11.25 0.50 -22.27
CA MET A 1 12.06 1.66 -21.81
C MET A 1 12.29 1.43 -20.32
N TYR A 2 13.53 1.23 -19.90
CA TYR A 2 13.88 0.85 -18.51
C TYR A 2 14.14 2.15 -17.75
N PHE A 3 13.24 2.52 -16.84
CA PHE A 3 13.46 3.66 -15.95
C PHE A 3 14.12 3.13 -14.66
N PRO A 4 15.35 3.55 -14.33
CA PRO A 4 15.98 3.16 -13.07
C PRO A 4 15.30 3.90 -11.91
N TYR A 5 14.75 3.16 -10.96
CA TYR A 5 14.10 3.71 -9.76
C TYR A 5 15.12 4.12 -8.69
N PRO A 6 15.00 5.32 -8.08
CA PRO A 6 15.83 5.74 -6.96
C PRO A 6 15.43 5.02 -5.66
N ARG A 7 16.46 4.56 -4.93
CA ARG A 7 16.41 3.68 -3.76
C ARG A 7 16.10 4.44 -2.46
N ASN A 8 14.96 5.14 -2.36
CA ASN A 8 14.50 5.80 -1.13
C ASN A 8 13.12 5.25 -0.72
N TYR A 9 13.12 4.21 0.14
CA TYR A 9 11.95 3.34 0.43
C TYR A 9 11.30 3.57 1.82
N ASN A 10 11.31 4.78 2.38
CA ASN A 10 10.88 5.02 3.77
C ASN A 10 9.42 5.48 3.95
N LEU A 11 8.63 5.66 2.90
CA LEU A 11 7.27 6.26 2.98
C LEU A 11 6.38 5.57 4.03
N LEU A 12 6.42 4.24 4.02
CA LEU A 12 5.63 3.40 4.92
C LEU A 12 6.16 3.36 6.37
N LEU A 13 7.46 3.61 6.58
CA LEU A 13 8.06 3.73 7.92
C LEU A 13 7.78 5.10 8.56
N ASP A 14 7.73 6.17 7.75
CA ASP A 14 7.42 7.52 8.22
C ASP A 14 5.96 7.65 8.70
N TYR A 15 5.03 6.87 8.14
CA TYR A 15 3.65 6.74 8.63
C TYR A 15 3.57 6.36 10.13
N ARG A 16 4.53 5.54 10.62
CA ARG A 16 4.61 5.19 12.06
C ARG A 16 4.88 6.42 12.92
N ILE A 17 5.62 7.40 12.42
CA ILE A 17 6.06 8.59 13.17
C ILE A 17 4.91 9.60 13.28
N THR A 18 4.15 9.80 12.20
CA THR A 18 3.03 10.77 12.19
C THR A 18 1.83 10.29 13.00
N HIS A 19 1.58 8.97 13.08
CA HIS A 19 0.40 8.42 13.79
C HIS A 19 0.67 7.98 15.25
N ASN A 20 1.93 7.90 15.71
CA ASN A 20 2.27 7.66 17.12
C ASN A 20 2.56 8.93 17.93
N ALA A 21 2.28 10.12 17.40
CA ALA A 21 2.50 11.40 18.07
C ALA A 21 1.54 11.68 19.27
N GLY A 22 1.14 10.63 20.00
CA GLY A 22 0.15 10.68 21.07
C GLY A 22 0.45 9.80 22.30
N ARG A 23 1.71 9.42 22.59
CA ARG A 23 2.07 8.83 23.90
C ARG A 23 3.55 8.98 24.31
N GLN A 24 3.76 9.90 25.26
CA GLN A 24 4.78 9.95 26.33
C GLN A 24 6.27 10.18 25.95
N GLU A 25 6.80 11.23 26.59
CA GLU A 25 8.14 11.82 26.47
C GLU A 25 9.29 10.92 26.97
N ILE A 26 10.47 11.04 26.34
CA ILE A 26 11.76 11.01 27.05
C ILE A 26 12.62 12.17 26.54
N ASN A 27 12.76 13.20 27.39
CA ASN A 27 13.74 14.28 27.30
C ASN A 27 15.17 13.73 27.28
N ILE A 28 16.04 14.19 26.36
CA ILE A 28 17.36 14.78 26.69
C ILE A 28 17.79 15.79 25.59
N ILE A 29 18.37 16.90 26.05
CA ILE A 29 19.25 17.89 25.42
C ILE A 29 18.54 19.16 24.95
N GLY A 30 18.74 20.20 25.76
CA GLY A 30 18.18 21.53 25.57
C GLY A 30 19.02 22.47 24.72
N LYS A 31 18.45 23.68 24.67
CA LYS A 31 18.98 24.96 24.15
C LYS A 31 19.13 25.06 22.64
N LEU A 32 18.15 25.71 22.01
CA LEU A 32 18.29 27.16 21.77
C LEU A 32 16.91 27.81 21.77
N SER A 33 16.73 28.70 22.75
CA SER A 33 15.66 29.68 22.84
C SER A 33 16.03 30.86 21.94
N LEU A 34 15.05 31.39 21.20
CA LEU A 34 14.69 32.82 21.23
C LEU A 34 13.45 33.08 20.35
N ASN A 35 12.31 33.13 21.03
CA ASN A 35 11.27 34.16 20.98
C ASN A 35 10.73 34.66 19.62
N GLU A 36 9.46 34.34 19.40
CA GLU A 36 8.34 35.29 19.29
C GLU A 36 8.65 36.75 18.86
N THR A 37 7.94 37.17 17.79
CA THR A 37 7.43 38.53 17.53
C THR A 37 8.39 39.71 17.39
N CYS A 38 8.31 40.43 16.25
CA CYS A 38 7.82 41.82 16.25
C CYS A 38 7.67 42.42 14.83
N LYS A 39 6.52 43.06 14.61
CA LYS A 39 6.28 44.05 13.54
C LYS A 39 7.13 45.31 13.77
N GLN A 40 7.34 46.04 12.67
CA GLN A 40 7.59 47.50 12.54
C GLN A 40 9.04 48.02 12.44
N ILE A 41 9.36 48.56 11.25
CA ILE A 41 10.02 49.84 10.86
C ILE A 41 9.84 49.87 9.32
N GLY A 42 9.35 50.87 8.59
CA GLY A 42 9.37 52.33 8.73
C GLY A 42 9.93 52.91 7.42
N TYR A 43 9.04 53.15 6.44
CA TYR A 43 9.17 53.82 5.14
C TYR A 43 10.54 54.38 4.65
N LEU A 44 10.90 54.08 3.39
CA LEU A 44 11.36 55.11 2.44
C LEU A 44 11.24 54.67 0.97
N LEU A 45 10.43 55.46 0.26
CA LEU A 45 10.25 55.67 -1.17
C LEU A 45 11.35 55.13 -2.11
N PHE A 46 11.00 54.18 -2.97
CA PHE A 46 11.33 54.22 -4.39
C PHE A 46 10.27 53.42 -5.15
N GLY A 47 9.76 54.01 -6.23
CA GLY A 47 8.70 53.42 -7.03
C GLY A 47 9.08 52.04 -7.53
N PHE A 48 8.33 51.03 -7.10
CA PHE A 48 8.26 49.76 -7.78
C PHE A 48 6.79 49.43 -7.97
N PHE A 49 6.41 49.38 -9.24
CA PHE A 49 5.17 48.80 -9.71
C PHE A 49 5.21 47.33 -9.29
N ALA A 50 4.72 47.02 -8.09
CA ALA A 50 4.52 45.64 -7.67
C ALA A 50 3.27 45.16 -8.43
N LEU A 51 3.53 44.69 -9.66
CA LEU A 51 2.64 43.81 -10.37
C LEU A 51 2.24 42.72 -9.37
N SER A 52 1.00 42.71 -8.92
CA SER A 52 0.44 41.54 -8.26
C SER A 52 0.44 40.45 -9.32
N ILE A 53 1.53 39.71 -9.40
CA ILE A 53 1.54 38.45 -10.11
C ILE A 53 0.61 37.60 -9.25
N ASN A 54 -0.66 37.53 -9.66
CA ASN A 54 -1.47 36.37 -9.36
C ASN A 54 -0.74 35.23 -10.07
N LEU A 55 0.29 34.65 -9.45
CA LEU A 55 0.67 33.31 -9.82
C LEU A 55 -0.62 32.52 -9.55
N PRO A 56 -1.22 31.87 -10.56
CA PRO A 56 -2.17 30.83 -10.23
C PRO A 56 -1.40 29.94 -9.26
N ALA A 57 -1.92 29.78 -8.04
CA ALA A 57 -1.52 28.65 -7.24
C ALA A 57 -1.73 27.46 -8.16
N GLN A 58 -0.65 26.81 -8.59
CA GLN A 58 -0.77 25.49 -9.19
C GLN A 58 -1.38 24.66 -8.07
N THR A 59 -2.69 24.48 -8.12
CA THR A 59 -3.31 23.36 -7.44
C THR A 59 -2.65 22.16 -8.10
N GLU A 60 -1.74 21.51 -7.39
CA GLU A 60 -1.41 20.12 -7.70
C GLU A 60 -2.75 19.39 -7.64
N ASP A 61 -3.30 19.09 -8.81
CA ASP A 61 -4.55 18.35 -8.93
C ASP A 61 -4.28 16.96 -8.37
N LYS A 62 -4.74 16.73 -7.14
CA LYS A 62 -4.63 15.42 -6.49
C LYS A 62 -5.38 14.39 -7.34
N PRO A 63 -4.83 13.18 -7.53
CA PRO A 63 -5.50 12.10 -8.23
C PRO A 63 -6.90 11.88 -7.65
N THR A 64 -7.86 11.78 -8.56
CA THR A 64 -9.23 11.43 -8.25
C THR A 64 -9.34 9.92 -8.03
N LEU A 65 -10.47 9.47 -7.47
CA LEU A 65 -10.77 8.03 -7.36
C LEU A 65 -10.69 7.32 -8.72
N GLN A 66 -11.23 7.96 -9.76
CA GLN A 66 -11.24 7.43 -11.11
C GLN A 66 -9.81 7.21 -11.65
N ASP A 67 -8.87 8.08 -11.27
CA ASP A 67 -7.47 7.94 -11.66
C ASP A 67 -6.85 6.71 -11.00
N LEU A 68 -7.20 6.41 -9.75
CA LEU A 68 -6.76 5.20 -9.03
C LEU A 68 -7.36 3.93 -9.61
N GLU A 69 -8.65 3.96 -9.94
CA GLU A 69 -9.32 2.85 -10.63
C GLU A 69 -8.64 2.56 -11.96
N THR A 70 -8.49 3.58 -12.80
CA THR A 70 -7.86 3.47 -14.11
C THR A 70 -6.44 2.92 -13.98
N TYR A 71 -5.64 3.47 -13.06
CA TYR A 71 -4.29 2.99 -12.78
C TYR A 71 -4.26 1.50 -12.40
N LEU A 72 -5.14 1.06 -11.50
CA LEU A 72 -5.18 -0.34 -11.07
C LEU A 72 -5.68 -1.25 -12.20
N GLU A 73 -6.66 -0.82 -13.00
CA GLU A 73 -7.20 -1.55 -14.16
C GLU A 73 -6.17 -1.81 -15.25
N GLU A 74 -5.21 -0.89 -15.44
CA GLU A 74 -4.11 -1.07 -16.40
C GLU A 74 -3.10 -2.15 -16.00
N ILE A 75 -3.19 -2.69 -14.78
CA ILE A 75 -2.30 -3.74 -14.27
C ILE A 75 -2.98 -5.11 -14.43
N ASP A 76 -2.69 -5.78 -15.54
CA ASP A 76 -3.13 -7.17 -15.76
C ASP A 76 -2.30 -8.15 -14.93
N THR A 77 -0.98 -7.94 -14.91
CA THR A 77 -0.04 -8.77 -14.15
C THR A 77 0.90 -7.89 -13.35
N LEU A 78 1.32 -8.36 -12.17
CA LEU A 78 2.27 -7.66 -11.33
C LEU A 78 3.18 -8.66 -10.62
N TYR A 79 4.47 -8.35 -10.63
CA TYR A 79 5.46 -8.95 -9.73
C TYR A 79 5.99 -7.88 -8.79
N SER A 80 6.22 -8.25 -7.54
CA SER A 80 6.89 -7.42 -6.55
C SER A 80 7.62 -8.30 -5.55
N GLU A 81 8.77 -7.86 -5.06
CA GLU A 81 9.24 -8.28 -3.75
C GLU A 81 8.42 -7.57 -2.68
N ILE A 82 8.26 -8.18 -1.51
CA ILE A 82 7.48 -7.57 -0.44
C ILE A 82 8.25 -7.53 0.87
N LEU A 83 7.95 -6.50 1.67
CA LEU A 83 8.30 -6.42 3.07
C LEU A 83 7.02 -6.21 3.87
N GLN A 84 6.66 -7.20 4.68
CA GLN A 84 5.58 -7.10 5.65
C GLN A 84 6.12 -6.70 7.02
N ILE A 85 5.37 -5.84 7.70
CA ILE A 85 5.61 -5.44 9.09
C ILE A 85 4.29 -5.64 9.85
N ASN A 86 4.31 -6.52 10.84
CA ASN A 86 3.14 -6.80 11.68
C ASN A 86 3.02 -5.77 12.81
N TYR A 87 1.89 -5.81 13.52
CA TYR A 87 1.60 -4.85 14.60
C TYR A 87 2.59 -4.94 15.77
N ASP A 88 3.17 -6.12 16.00
CA ASP A 88 4.20 -6.39 17.01
C ASP A 88 5.61 -5.96 16.56
N GLY A 89 5.74 -5.48 15.31
CA GLY A 89 7.00 -5.07 14.69
C GLY A 89 7.81 -6.19 14.05
N SER A 90 7.32 -7.45 14.09
CA SER A 90 7.94 -8.55 13.35
C SER A 90 7.88 -8.28 11.84
N ARG A 91 8.88 -8.80 11.12
CA ARG A 91 9.08 -8.52 9.69
C ARG A 91 9.20 -9.80 8.90
N SER A 92 8.54 -9.83 7.75
CA SER A 92 8.55 -10.95 6.83
C SER A 92 8.80 -10.45 5.42
N GLU A 93 9.74 -11.06 4.70
CA GLU A 93 9.99 -10.76 3.30
C GLU A 93 9.32 -11.80 2.41
N GLY A 94 9.11 -11.47 1.13
CA GLY A 94 8.48 -12.41 0.22
C GLY A 94 8.37 -11.91 -1.21
N LYS A 95 7.58 -12.62 -2.00
CA LYS A 95 7.30 -12.30 -3.41
C LYS A 95 5.81 -12.37 -3.66
N LEU A 96 5.30 -11.32 -4.29
CA LEU A 96 3.93 -11.21 -4.77
C LEU A 96 3.90 -11.39 -6.28
N TYR A 97 2.98 -12.23 -6.74
CA TYR A 97 2.59 -12.37 -8.13
C TYR A 97 1.09 -12.15 -8.21
N LEU A 98 0.65 -11.33 -9.15
CA LEU A 98 -0.75 -11.07 -9.44
C LEU A 98 -0.96 -11.26 -10.93
N ASP A 99 -2.05 -11.93 -11.30
CA ASP A 99 -2.41 -12.19 -12.69
C ASP A 99 -3.94 -12.16 -12.83
N ARG A 100 -4.47 -10.98 -13.12
CA ARG A 100 -5.92 -10.77 -13.20
C ARG A 100 -6.53 -11.55 -14.37
N PRO A 101 -7.79 -11.99 -14.24
CA PRO A 101 -8.62 -11.90 -13.04
C PRO A 101 -8.35 -13.04 -12.05
N LEU A 102 -8.54 -12.75 -10.76
CA LEU A 102 -8.69 -13.69 -9.64
C LEU A 102 -7.53 -14.67 -9.41
N ARG A 103 -6.31 -14.33 -9.87
CA ARG A 103 -5.12 -15.10 -9.53
C ARG A 103 -4.09 -14.23 -8.82
N ALA A 104 -3.58 -14.77 -7.73
CA ALA A 104 -2.49 -14.19 -6.99
C ALA A 104 -1.69 -15.29 -6.29
N ARG A 105 -0.40 -15.03 -6.06
CA ARG A 105 0.48 -15.85 -5.24
C ARG A 105 1.29 -14.93 -4.35
N LEU A 106 1.27 -15.19 -3.05
CA LEU A 106 2.19 -14.60 -2.10
C LEU A 106 3.04 -15.72 -1.51
N GLU A 107 4.36 -15.59 -1.60
CA GLU A 107 5.29 -16.56 -1.05
C GLU A 107 6.28 -15.86 -0.14
N TYR A 108 6.31 -16.27 1.13
CA TYR A 108 7.26 -15.73 2.10
C TYR A 108 8.64 -16.38 1.96
N SER A 109 9.65 -15.57 2.27
CA SER A 109 11.04 -15.97 2.39
C SER A 109 11.31 -16.56 3.78
N PRO A 110 12.27 -17.50 3.92
CA PRO A 110 12.68 -18.01 5.23
C PRO A 110 13.05 -16.89 6.22
N PRO A 111 12.76 -17.03 7.53
CA PRO A 111 12.31 -18.25 8.20
C PRO A 111 10.82 -18.58 8.00
N ASP A 112 10.04 -17.67 7.43
CA ASP A 112 8.63 -17.88 7.15
C ASP A 112 8.44 -18.86 5.97
N THR A 113 7.45 -19.73 6.09
CA THR A 113 7.19 -20.82 5.15
C THR A 113 5.83 -20.73 4.46
N GLY A 114 5.11 -19.63 4.68
CA GLY A 114 3.78 -19.44 4.13
C GLY A 114 3.80 -19.29 2.59
N ILE A 115 2.90 -20.01 1.92
CA ILE A 115 2.51 -19.72 0.54
C ILE A 115 0.99 -19.54 0.51
N LEU A 116 0.53 -18.45 -0.09
CA LEU A 116 -0.88 -18.21 -0.36
C LEU A 116 -1.08 -18.21 -1.87
N ILE A 117 -2.05 -18.98 -2.36
CA ILE A 117 -2.43 -19.02 -3.77
C ILE A 117 -3.91 -18.74 -3.89
N ALA A 118 -4.27 -17.64 -4.55
CA ALA A 118 -5.63 -17.36 -4.98
C ALA A 118 -5.84 -17.91 -6.39
N HIS A 119 -6.83 -18.78 -6.56
CA HIS A 119 -7.27 -19.28 -7.87
C HIS A 119 -8.69 -19.84 -7.77
N SER A 120 -9.48 -19.71 -8.84
CA SER A 120 -10.83 -20.28 -8.94
C SER A 120 -11.79 -19.88 -7.80
N GLY A 121 -11.65 -18.65 -7.28
CA GLY A 121 -12.52 -18.11 -6.22
C GLY A 121 -12.16 -18.55 -4.79
N SER A 122 -11.04 -19.25 -4.61
CA SER A 122 -10.52 -19.67 -3.31
C SER A 122 -9.09 -19.18 -3.11
N VAL A 123 -8.70 -19.03 -1.84
CA VAL A 123 -7.33 -18.84 -1.39
C VAL A 123 -6.89 -20.10 -0.65
N ALA A 124 -5.88 -20.78 -1.18
CA ALA A 124 -5.20 -21.88 -0.53
C ALA A 124 -4.00 -21.35 0.26
N VAL A 125 -3.93 -21.67 1.55
CA VAL A 125 -2.83 -21.31 2.44
C VAL A 125 -2.04 -22.57 2.77
N PHE A 126 -0.77 -22.57 2.38
CA PHE A 126 0.19 -23.63 2.64
C PHE A 126 1.18 -23.16 3.71
N ASP A 127 1.54 -24.07 4.61
CA ASP A 127 2.73 -23.96 5.45
C ASP A 127 3.71 -25.03 5.01
N LYS A 128 4.87 -24.66 4.44
CA LYS A 128 5.89 -25.63 3.98
C LYS A 128 6.43 -26.52 5.11
N ASN A 129 6.27 -26.13 6.37
CA ASN A 129 6.70 -26.93 7.52
C ASN A 129 5.61 -27.89 8.01
N SER A 130 4.38 -27.75 7.52
CA SER A 130 3.28 -28.65 7.86
C SER A 130 3.25 -29.85 6.92
N ASN A 131 2.92 -31.02 7.48
CA ASN A 131 2.62 -32.23 6.70
C ASN A 131 1.13 -32.31 6.31
N THR A 132 0.35 -31.26 6.58
CA THR A 132 -1.07 -31.21 6.23
C THR A 132 -1.26 -30.48 4.91
N GLY A 133 -2.29 -30.86 4.15
CA GLY A 133 -2.73 -30.12 2.96
C GLY A 133 -3.09 -28.66 3.26
N PRO A 134 -3.29 -27.85 2.21
CA PRO A 134 -3.60 -26.43 2.37
C PRO A 134 -4.95 -26.20 3.04
N THR A 135 -5.06 -25.10 3.77
CA THR A 135 -6.36 -24.61 4.25
C THR A 135 -6.97 -23.69 3.22
N PHE A 136 -8.26 -23.87 2.91
CA PHE A 136 -8.97 -23.09 1.91
C PHE A 136 -9.89 -22.05 2.53
N TYR A 137 -9.86 -20.84 1.97
CA TYR A 137 -10.76 -19.74 2.30
C TYR A 137 -11.43 -19.18 1.04
N PRO A 138 -12.71 -18.73 1.09
CA PRO A 138 -13.33 -18.08 -0.06
C PRO A 138 -12.61 -16.75 -0.37
N LEU A 139 -12.15 -16.56 -1.61
CA LEU A 139 -11.46 -15.33 -2.02
C LEU A 139 -12.36 -14.10 -1.82
N ARG A 140 -13.66 -14.24 -2.09
CA ARG A 140 -14.67 -13.19 -1.88
C ARG A 140 -14.79 -12.66 -0.44
N HIS A 141 -14.24 -13.37 0.56
CA HIS A 141 -14.20 -12.90 1.95
C HIS A 141 -12.88 -12.19 2.28
N THR A 142 -12.05 -11.90 1.27
CA THR A 142 -10.80 -11.15 1.42
C THR A 142 -10.95 -9.75 0.83
N PRO A 143 -10.28 -8.73 1.39
CA PRO A 143 -10.35 -7.38 0.82
C PRO A 143 -9.68 -7.30 -0.56
N PHE A 144 -8.76 -8.21 -0.88
CA PHE A 144 -8.12 -8.30 -2.19
C PHE A 144 -9.05 -8.82 -3.30
N PHE A 145 -10.23 -9.36 -2.97
CA PHE A 145 -11.15 -9.86 -3.98
C PHE A 145 -11.46 -8.81 -5.04
N HIS A 146 -11.84 -7.60 -4.62
CA HIS A 146 -12.18 -6.52 -5.53
C HIS A 146 -10.97 -6.10 -6.37
N LEU A 147 -9.77 -6.08 -5.78
CA LEU A 147 -8.50 -5.77 -6.44
C LEU A 147 -8.07 -6.79 -7.50
N LEU A 148 -8.58 -8.02 -7.41
CA LEU A 148 -8.28 -9.09 -8.34
C LEU A 148 -9.37 -9.29 -9.41
N LYS A 149 -10.53 -8.62 -9.32
CA LYS A 149 -11.58 -8.72 -10.37
C LYS A 149 -11.07 -8.14 -11.69
N ARG A 150 -11.69 -8.50 -12.82
CA ARG A 150 -11.31 -7.86 -14.10
C ARG A 150 -11.69 -6.38 -14.11
N ASP A 151 -12.93 -6.10 -13.74
CA ASP A 151 -13.48 -4.75 -13.70
C ASP A 151 -13.42 -4.26 -12.25
N LEU A 152 -12.75 -3.14 -12.02
CA LEU A 152 -12.69 -2.49 -10.71
C LEU A 152 -13.83 -1.50 -10.62
N ASP A 153 -14.65 -1.67 -9.60
CA ASP A 153 -15.72 -0.73 -9.30
C ASP A 153 -15.68 -0.47 -7.80
N PHE A 154 -15.12 0.67 -7.41
CA PHE A 154 -15.10 1.09 -6.01
C PHE A 154 -16.40 1.76 -5.56
N THR A 155 -17.40 1.88 -6.44
CA THR A 155 -18.76 2.31 -6.11
C THR A 155 -19.64 1.16 -5.63
N ASP A 156 -19.16 -0.09 -5.73
CA ASP A 156 -19.82 -1.27 -5.17
C ASP A 156 -20.06 -1.06 -3.66
N SER A 157 -21.28 -1.38 -3.22
CA SER A 157 -21.77 -1.15 -1.85
C SER A 157 -20.95 -1.80 -0.75
N ASP A 158 -20.11 -2.77 -1.12
CA ASP A 158 -19.17 -3.43 -0.22
C ASP A 158 -17.91 -2.61 0.06
N ILE A 159 -17.71 -1.43 -0.56
CA ILE A 159 -16.52 -0.59 -0.41
C ILE A 159 -16.92 0.81 0.08
N VAL A 160 -16.50 1.18 1.29
CA VAL A 160 -16.59 2.57 1.77
C VAL A 160 -15.26 3.26 1.56
N LEU A 161 -15.27 4.21 0.63
CA LEU A 161 -14.16 5.10 0.33
C LEU A 161 -14.14 6.25 1.32
N ASP A 162 -13.02 6.41 2.02
CA ASP A 162 -12.79 7.56 2.89
C ASP A 162 -11.43 8.19 2.57
N HIS A 163 -11.36 9.50 2.77
CA HIS A 163 -10.51 10.47 2.08
C HIS A 163 -9.00 10.19 2.01
N LEU A 164 -8.46 10.76 0.93
CA LEU A 164 -7.08 11.11 0.59
C LEU A 164 -6.39 11.94 1.68
N ILE A 165 -6.00 11.32 2.80
CA ILE A 165 -5.13 11.96 3.80
C ILE A 165 -3.69 11.90 3.29
N GLY A 166 -3.33 12.81 2.39
CA GLY A 166 -1.92 13.17 2.21
C GLY A 166 -1.55 14.11 3.35
N THR A 167 -0.85 13.63 4.38
CA THR A 167 -0.19 14.51 5.37
C THR A 167 0.97 15.27 4.72
N ASP A 168 1.55 14.65 3.68
CA ASP A 168 2.59 15.18 2.81
C ASP A 168 2.13 15.05 1.36
N TYR A 169 2.51 16.00 0.49
CA TYR A 169 2.00 16.13 -0.88
C TYR A 169 2.21 14.90 -1.80
N ASN A 170 2.95 13.88 -1.35
CA ASN A 170 3.39 12.76 -2.19
C ASN A 170 2.75 11.39 -1.87
N GLU A 171 1.83 11.30 -0.92
CA GLU A 171 1.19 10.02 -0.53
C GLU A 171 -0.33 10.10 -0.56
N LEU A 172 -0.96 9.01 -0.99
CA LEU A 172 -2.39 8.87 -1.15
C LEU A 172 -2.88 7.55 -0.57
N HIS A 173 -3.97 7.59 0.20
CA HIS A 173 -4.57 6.38 0.76
C HIS A 173 -5.95 6.14 0.18
N LEU A 174 -6.19 4.92 -0.29
CA LEU A 174 -7.51 4.42 -0.66
C LEU A 174 -7.97 3.43 0.41
N ARG A 175 -8.94 3.84 1.24
CA ARG A 175 -9.53 2.99 2.26
C ARG A 175 -10.63 2.12 1.68
N ILE A 176 -10.60 0.84 2.01
CA ILE A 176 -11.56 -0.20 1.62
C ILE A 176 -12.01 -0.91 2.89
N THR A 177 -13.30 -0.86 3.18
CA THR A 177 -13.98 -1.72 4.16
C THR A 177 -14.79 -2.78 3.41
N SER A 178 -15.31 -3.80 4.10
CA SER A 178 -16.26 -4.77 3.52
C SER A 178 -17.03 -5.46 4.65
N GLN A 179 -18.28 -5.87 4.40
CA GLN A 179 -19.09 -6.61 5.37
C GLN A 179 -18.47 -7.95 5.82
N HIS A 180 -17.59 -8.52 5.01
CA HIS A 180 -16.89 -9.77 5.32
C HIS A 180 -15.53 -9.55 5.98
N LEU A 181 -15.10 -8.28 6.11
CA LEU A 181 -13.82 -7.88 6.67
C LEU A 181 -14.00 -7.32 8.08
N LYS A 182 -13.34 -7.93 9.06
CA LYS A 182 -13.22 -7.35 10.41
C LYS A 182 -12.07 -6.35 10.45
N GLY A 183 -12.29 -5.16 9.89
CA GLY A 183 -11.27 -4.13 9.77
C GLY A 183 -11.37 -3.35 8.46
N ARG A 184 -10.24 -2.80 8.02
CA ARG A 184 -10.10 -2.05 6.77
C ARG A 184 -8.77 -2.34 6.09
N LEU A 185 -8.76 -2.27 4.76
CA LEU A 185 -7.56 -2.26 3.94
C LEU A 185 -7.33 -0.82 3.46
N GLU A 186 -6.12 -0.29 3.63
CA GLU A 186 -5.72 1.01 3.12
C GLU A 186 -4.66 0.76 2.04
N LEU A 187 -4.99 0.94 0.77
CA LEU A 187 -3.99 0.93 -0.30
C LEU A 187 -3.22 2.24 -0.27
N VAL A 188 -1.91 2.16 -0.45
CA VAL A 188 -1.02 3.31 -0.38
C VAL A 188 -0.43 3.56 -1.75
N PHE A 189 -0.60 4.77 -2.25
CA PHE A 189 -0.04 5.21 -3.52
C PHE A 189 0.95 6.35 -3.30
N GLN A 190 2.03 6.34 -4.06
CA GLN A 190 2.80 7.54 -4.35
C GLN A 190 2.01 8.37 -5.36
N ASN A 191 1.98 9.69 -5.17
CA ASN A 191 1.19 10.61 -5.99
C ASN A 191 1.89 11.00 -7.31
N ASP A 192 3.21 11.20 -7.30
CA ASP A 192 3.98 11.59 -8.48
C ASP A 192 5.28 10.76 -8.65
N PRO A 193 5.36 9.82 -9.61
CA PRO A 193 4.25 9.32 -10.42
C PRO A 193 3.24 8.51 -9.59
N LEU A 194 2.01 8.39 -10.09
CA LEU A 194 0.97 7.55 -9.47
C LEU A 194 1.40 6.07 -9.48
N LEU A 195 1.63 5.51 -8.30
CA LEU A 195 2.15 4.14 -8.15
C LEU A 195 1.64 3.52 -6.85
N LEU A 196 1.04 2.33 -6.91
CA LEU A 196 0.75 1.53 -5.72
C LEU A 196 2.06 1.09 -5.07
N VAL A 197 2.35 1.57 -3.87
CA VAL A 197 3.58 1.27 -3.13
C VAL A 197 3.37 0.23 -2.02
N GLY A 198 2.12 -0.08 -1.69
CA GLY A 198 1.82 -1.03 -0.63
C GLY A 198 0.38 -0.95 -0.14
N TRP A 199 0.14 -1.62 0.98
CA TRP A 199 -1.13 -1.54 1.69
C TRP A 199 -0.95 -1.72 3.20
N VAL A 200 -1.93 -1.27 3.95
CA VAL A 200 -2.03 -1.45 5.40
C VAL A 200 -3.36 -2.13 5.71
N PHE A 201 -3.31 -3.30 6.32
CA PHE A 201 -4.47 -3.91 6.94
C PHE A 201 -4.58 -3.41 8.38
N VAL A 202 -5.75 -2.90 8.75
CA VAL A 202 -6.06 -2.47 10.11
C VAL A 202 -7.23 -3.30 10.64
N ASP A 203 -7.03 -4.01 11.73
CA ASP A 203 -8.06 -4.86 12.34
C ASP A 203 -9.04 -4.06 13.22
N GLU A 204 -10.01 -4.76 13.83
CA GLU A 204 -11.02 -4.16 14.73
C GLU A 204 -10.45 -3.56 16.03
N PHE A 205 -9.18 -3.83 16.35
CA PHE A 205 -8.45 -3.31 17.51
C PHE A 205 -7.43 -2.23 17.14
N GLU A 206 -7.48 -1.72 15.90
CA GLU A 206 -6.51 -0.77 15.34
C GLU A 206 -5.07 -1.31 15.24
N ASN A 207 -4.88 -2.64 15.30
CA ASN A 207 -3.58 -3.24 15.01
C ASN A 207 -3.30 -3.14 13.51
N ARG A 208 -2.08 -2.75 13.16
CA ARG A 208 -1.69 -2.49 11.78
C ARG A 208 -0.72 -3.55 11.27
N THR A 209 -1.06 -4.17 10.15
CA THR A 209 -0.15 -4.99 9.36
C THR A 209 0.09 -4.31 8.04
N MET A 210 1.33 -3.98 7.76
CA MET A 210 1.75 -3.21 6.61
C MET A 210 2.50 -4.10 5.63
N VAL A 211 2.24 -3.95 4.34
CA VAL A 211 2.99 -4.60 3.27
C VAL A 211 3.48 -3.54 2.29
N GLN A 212 4.79 -3.50 2.10
CA GLN A 212 5.45 -2.67 1.10
C GLN A 212 5.73 -3.48 -0.16
N LEU A 213 5.50 -2.86 -1.31
CA LEU A 213 5.87 -3.39 -2.62
C LEU A 213 7.23 -2.82 -3.05
N LEU A 214 8.13 -3.71 -3.45
CA LEU A 214 9.50 -3.43 -3.83
C LEU A 214 9.77 -3.99 -5.25
N ASP A 215 10.58 -3.27 -6.03
CA ASP A 215 10.99 -3.68 -7.38
C ASP A 215 9.80 -4.11 -8.29
N ILE A 216 8.74 -3.31 -8.25
CA ILE A 216 7.47 -3.57 -8.95
C ILE A 216 7.68 -3.70 -10.46
N LYS A 217 7.11 -4.76 -11.05
CA LYS A 217 7.08 -4.99 -12.49
C LYS A 217 5.65 -5.34 -12.91
N SER A 218 5.02 -4.44 -13.65
CA SER A 218 3.67 -4.64 -14.17
C SER A 218 3.68 -5.14 -15.62
N ASN A 219 2.59 -5.81 -16.03
CA ASN A 219 2.33 -6.25 -17.40
C ASN A 219 3.45 -7.13 -17.98
N ILE A 220 4.02 -7.99 -17.12
CA ILE A 220 5.03 -8.99 -17.48
C ILE A 220 4.38 -10.35 -17.70
N LYS A 221 5.03 -11.21 -18.49
CA LYS A 221 4.58 -12.59 -18.63
C LYS A 221 4.87 -13.38 -17.34
N ILE A 222 3.81 -13.86 -16.68
CA ILE A 222 3.90 -14.79 -15.55
C ILE A 222 3.44 -16.17 -16.03
N ASP A 223 4.14 -17.23 -15.63
CA ASP A 223 3.73 -18.60 -15.97
C ASP A 223 2.47 -18.97 -15.17
N PRO A 224 1.35 -19.34 -15.83
CA PRO A 224 0.10 -19.69 -15.14
C PRO A 224 0.24 -20.80 -14.09
N ARG A 225 1.28 -21.65 -14.20
CA ARG A 225 1.58 -22.70 -13.22
C ARG A 225 1.88 -22.17 -11.82
N PHE A 226 2.29 -20.90 -11.68
CA PHE A 226 2.52 -20.27 -10.37
C PHE A 226 1.25 -20.24 -9.51
N PHE A 227 0.08 -20.26 -10.15
CA PHE A 227 -1.24 -20.18 -9.50
C PHE A 227 -1.94 -21.54 -9.41
N ASN A 228 -1.25 -22.64 -9.76
CA ASN A 228 -1.83 -23.98 -9.71
C ASN A 228 -1.65 -24.59 -8.31
N ILE A 229 -2.77 -24.75 -7.60
CA ILE A 229 -2.84 -25.28 -6.24
C ILE A 229 -2.46 -26.76 -6.18
N GLU A 230 -2.93 -27.59 -7.13
CA GLU A 230 -2.60 -29.01 -7.17
C GLU A 230 -1.11 -29.23 -7.46
N LEU A 231 -0.55 -28.48 -8.42
CA LEU A 231 0.89 -28.50 -8.66
C LEU A 231 1.67 -28.10 -7.40
N GLN A 232 1.17 -27.12 -6.63
CA GLN A 232 1.81 -26.74 -5.38
C GLN A 232 1.76 -27.84 -4.31
N LYS A 233 0.67 -28.60 -4.23
CA LYS A 233 0.56 -29.78 -3.35
C LYS A 233 1.61 -30.83 -3.73
N ASP A 234 1.71 -31.16 -5.02
CA ASP A 234 2.69 -32.12 -5.53
C ASP A 234 4.14 -31.70 -5.20
N LEU A 235 4.46 -30.41 -5.38
CA LEU A 235 5.78 -29.86 -5.06
C LEU A 235 6.14 -29.95 -3.56
N LEU A 236 5.14 -29.96 -2.68
CA LEU A 236 5.32 -30.09 -1.24
C LEU A 236 5.14 -31.54 -0.75
N ASN A 237 4.90 -32.49 -1.66
CA ASN A 237 4.55 -33.88 -1.33
C ASN A 237 3.37 -33.97 -0.36
N LEU A 238 2.32 -33.17 -0.57
CA LEU A 238 1.09 -33.16 0.22
C LEU A 238 0.00 -33.95 -0.50
N ASP A 239 -0.70 -34.83 0.22
CA ASP A 239 -1.83 -35.62 -0.28
C ASP A 239 -3.11 -34.78 -0.55
#